data_AF-A0A4Q6CAE8-F1
#
_entry.id   AF-A0A4Q6CAE8-F1
#
_cell.length_a   1.000
_cell.length_b   1.000
_cell.length_c   1.000
_cell.angle_alpha   90.00
_cell.angle_beta   90.00
_cell.angle_gamma   90.00
#
_symmetry.space_group_name_H-M   'P 1'
#
loop_
_entity.id
_entity.type
_entity.pdbx_description
1 polymer ?
#
loop_
_entity_poly.entity_id
_entity_poly.type
_entity_poly.pdbx_seq_one_letter_code
_entity_poly.pdbx_strand_id
1 'polypeptide(L)'
;MSVNPCGKAMAASGAFICGPTWLRNLLINTGRSFIYSTGASPWLAAGLIPAIHHVRRAKVKRVRLDMLGHSLRDHLEELGLSYGESSTHIVPLILGSEEIALRYEGSLRERRIFARAIRPPTVPVDQCRLRLSLNSNIANLEPLVSALKELV
;
A
#
# COMPACT_ATOMS: atom_id res chain seq x y z
N MET A 1 -11.13 -11.65 16.18
CA MET A 1 -10.98 -12.26 14.84
C MET A 1 -10.17 -11.30 13.98
N SER A 2 -9.31 -11.80 13.09
CA SER A 2 -8.64 -10.96 12.09
C SER A 2 -8.65 -11.62 10.71
N VAL A 3 -8.67 -10.81 9.65
CA VAL A 3 -8.54 -11.22 8.26
C VAL A 3 -7.22 -10.68 7.73
N ASN A 4 -6.36 -11.55 7.22
CA ASN A 4 -4.97 -11.21 6.92
C ASN A 4 -4.67 -11.55 5.46
N PRO A 5 -4.67 -10.57 4.54
CA PRO A 5 -4.24 -10.79 3.17
C PRO A 5 -2.72 -10.93 3.08
N CYS A 6 -2.25 -11.91 2.30
CA CYS A 6 -0.82 -12.21 2.15
C CYS A 6 -0.15 -11.43 0.99
N GLY A 7 -0.96 -10.87 0.09
CA GLY A 7 -0.57 -10.16 -1.15
C GLY A 7 0.19 -8.84 -1.02
N LYS A 8 0.62 -8.43 0.19
CA LYS A 8 1.25 -7.11 0.44
C LYS A 8 2.59 -7.27 1.13
N ALA A 9 2.70 -6.86 2.39
CA ALA A 9 3.95 -6.90 3.16
C ALA A 9 4.55 -8.31 3.32
N MET A 10 3.73 -9.36 3.17
CA MET A 10 4.19 -10.75 3.20
C MET A 10 4.68 -11.26 1.83
N ALA A 11 4.51 -10.49 0.75
CA ALA A 11 4.95 -10.84 -0.61
C ALA A 11 4.54 -12.26 -1.06
N ALA A 12 3.37 -12.72 -0.64
CA ALA A 12 2.82 -14.04 -0.94
C ALA A 12 1.43 -13.91 -1.57
N SER A 13 0.72 -15.02 -1.81
CA SER A 13 -0.66 -15.00 -2.32
C SER A 13 -1.63 -15.64 -1.33
N GLY A 14 -2.92 -15.29 -1.45
CA GLY A 14 -3.99 -15.76 -0.57
C GLY A 14 -4.23 -14.88 0.66
N ALA A 15 -4.98 -15.42 1.62
CA ALA A 15 -5.31 -14.79 2.89
C ALA A 15 -5.61 -15.86 3.94
N PHE A 16 -5.53 -15.49 5.22
CA PHE A 16 -5.95 -16.36 6.33
C PHE A 16 -6.76 -15.60 7.38
N ILE A 17 -7.60 -16.34 8.10
CA ILE A 17 -8.43 -15.81 9.19
C ILE A 17 -7.91 -16.37 10.50
N CYS A 18 -7.74 -15.51 11.51
CA CYS A 18 -7.42 -15.92 12.87
C CYS A 18 -8.63 -15.67 13.78
N GLY A 19 -8.97 -16.66 14.60
CA GLY A 19 -10.11 -16.58 15.50
C GLY A 19 -10.28 -17.84 16.34
N PRO A 20 -11.31 -17.88 17.19
CA PRO A 20 -11.59 -19.03 18.03
C PRO A 20 -12.01 -20.26 17.22
N THR A 21 -11.86 -21.45 17.80
CA THR A 21 -12.15 -22.74 17.14
C THR A 21 -13.56 -22.82 16.58
N TRP A 22 -14.57 -22.34 17.31
CA TRP A 22 -15.97 -22.37 16.83
C TRP A 22 -16.15 -21.59 15.52
N LEU A 23 -15.47 -20.44 15.38
CA LEU A 23 -15.54 -19.62 14.18
C LEU A 23 -14.83 -20.30 13.01
N ARG A 24 -13.65 -20.88 13.26
CA ARG A 24 -12.94 -21.66 12.24
C ARG A 24 -13.82 -22.82 11.74
N ASN A 25 -14.43 -23.56 12.66
CA ASN A 25 -15.29 -24.70 12.32
C ASN A 25 -16.53 -24.22 11.53
N LEU A 26 -17.16 -23.12 11.94
CA LEU A 26 -18.25 -22.52 11.18
C LEU A 26 -17.80 -22.20 9.75
N LEU A 27 -16.72 -21.44 9.58
CA LEU A 27 -16.23 -21.00 8.26
C LEU A 27 -15.82 -22.15 7.34
N ILE A 28 -15.18 -23.19 7.87
CA ILE A 28 -14.80 -24.38 7.09
C ILE A 28 -16.03 -25.15 6.61
N ASN A 29 -17.10 -25.19 7.40
CA ASN A 29 -18.31 -25.98 7.09
C ASN A 29 -19.40 -25.20 6.35
N THR A 30 -19.42 -23.87 6.42
CA THR A 30 -20.49 -23.05 5.79
C THR A 30 -19.97 -22.05 4.74
N GLY A 31 -18.67 -21.78 4.71
CA GLY A 31 -18.08 -20.81 3.81
C GLY A 31 -18.03 -21.33 2.37
N ARG A 32 -19.02 -20.97 1.54
CA ARG A 32 -19.08 -21.37 0.11
C ARG A 32 -17.78 -21.07 -0.64
N SER A 33 -17.19 -19.91 -0.45
CA SER A 33 -15.93 -19.51 -1.10
C SER A 33 -14.70 -20.29 -0.62
N PHE A 34 -14.78 -20.97 0.52
CA PHE A 34 -13.75 -21.89 1.01
C PHE A 34 -14.00 -23.31 0.50
N ILE A 35 -15.25 -23.79 0.53
CA ILE A 35 -15.65 -25.15 0.15
C ILE A 35 -15.57 -25.38 -1.36
N TYR A 36 -16.03 -24.41 -2.16
CA TYR A 36 -16.14 -24.51 -3.62
C TYR A 36 -15.00 -23.78 -4.36
N SER A 37 -13.80 -23.80 -3.78
CA SER A 37 -12.60 -23.24 -4.38
C SER A 37 -11.46 -24.23 -4.32
N THR A 38 -10.54 -24.16 -5.28
CA THR A 38 -9.33 -24.97 -5.26
C THR A 38 -8.48 -24.58 -4.06
N GLY A 39 -8.02 -25.58 -3.29
CA GLY A 39 -7.14 -25.36 -2.15
C GLY A 39 -5.87 -24.59 -2.52
N ALA A 40 -5.30 -23.88 -1.54
CA ALA A 40 -4.05 -23.15 -1.75
C ALA A 40 -2.92 -24.09 -2.18
N SER A 41 -2.07 -23.63 -3.10
CA SER A 41 -0.87 -24.38 -3.51
C SER A 41 0.01 -24.70 -2.29
N PRO A 42 0.44 -25.96 -2.10
CA PRO A 42 1.34 -26.33 -1.00
C PRO A 42 2.62 -25.51 -0.98
N TRP A 43 3.17 -25.16 -2.16
CA TRP A 43 4.35 -24.30 -2.28
C TRP A 43 4.12 -22.90 -1.71
N LEU A 44 2.97 -22.28 -2.05
CA LEU A 44 2.60 -20.96 -1.53
C LEU A 44 2.32 -21.00 -0.02
N ALA A 45 1.67 -22.06 0.46
CA ALA A 45 1.40 -22.25 1.88
C ALA A 45 2.69 -22.42 2.69
N ALA A 46 3.63 -23.23 2.21
CA ALA A 46 4.93 -23.42 2.84
C ALA A 46 5.76 -22.12 2.86
N GLY A 47 5.74 -21.34 1.76
CA GLY A 47 6.42 -20.05 1.67
C GLY A 47 5.86 -18.96 2.59
N LEU A 48 4.62 -19.10 3.07
CA LEU A 48 4.00 -18.12 3.96
C LEU A 48 4.60 -18.13 5.37
N ILE A 49 5.03 -19.30 5.86
CA ILE A 49 5.63 -19.45 7.20
C ILE A 49 6.87 -18.56 7.37
N PRO A 50 7.91 -18.65 6.51
CA PRO A 50 9.07 -17.77 6.62
C PRO A 50 8.72 -16.29 6.38
N ALA A 51 7.74 -15.98 5.51
CA ALA A 51 7.28 -14.61 5.30
C ALA A 51 6.67 -14.00 6.58
N ILE A 52 5.83 -14.75 7.29
CA ILE A 52 5.27 -14.33 8.59
C ILE A 52 6.38 -14.08 9.61
N HIS A 53 7.37 -14.98 9.69
CA HIS A 53 8.51 -14.78 10.59
C HIS A 53 9.34 -13.54 10.23
N HIS A 54 9.54 -13.28 8.93
CA HIS A 54 10.22 -12.07 8.46
C HIS A 54 9.45 -10.81 8.90
N VAL A 55 8.15 -10.73 8.60
CA VAL A 55 7.31 -9.59 8.98
C VAL A 55 7.26 -9.42 10.49
N ARG A 56 7.16 -10.50 11.27
CA ARG A 56 7.17 -10.43 12.74
C ARG A 56 8.43 -9.75 13.28
N ARG A 57 9.59 -10.05 12.71
CA ARG A 57 10.91 -9.52 13.12
C ARG A 57 11.25 -8.14 12.53
N ALA A 58 10.47 -7.63 11.57
CA ALA A 58 10.75 -6.39 10.83
C ALA A 58 10.55 -5.07 11.61
N LYS A 59 10.88 -5.01 12.91
CA LYS A 59 10.71 -3.80 13.75
C LYS A 59 11.48 -2.60 13.19
N VAL A 60 12.76 -2.77 12.86
CA VAL A 60 13.61 -1.70 12.30
C VAL A 60 13.06 -1.19 10.96
N LYS A 61 12.62 -2.10 10.08
CA LYS A 61 12.00 -1.73 8.80
C LYS A 61 10.70 -0.94 8.98
N ARG A 62 9.87 -1.29 9.97
CA ARG A 62 8.64 -0.54 10.30
C ARG A 62 8.96 0.88 10.77
N VAL A 63 9.94 1.02 11.66
CA VAL A 63 10.39 2.33 12.16
C VAL A 63 10.94 3.20 11.03
N ARG A 64 11.78 2.63 10.14
CA ARG A 64 12.26 3.35 8.95
C ARG A 64 11.12 3.76 8.01
N LEU A 65 10.17 2.85 7.75
CA LEU A 65 9.03 3.13 6.89
C LEU A 65 8.14 4.25 7.46
N ASP A 66 7.97 4.28 8.77
CA ASP A 66 7.25 5.33 9.46
C ASP A 66 7.96 6.69 9.33
N MET A 67 9.29 6.74 9.53
CA MET A 67 10.08 7.95 9.30
C MET A 67 10.00 8.44 7.85
N LEU A 68 10.05 7.53 6.87
CA LEU A 68 9.89 7.89 5.46
C LEU A 68 8.50 8.47 5.19
N GLY A 69 7.45 7.93 5.83
CA GLY A 69 6.10 8.46 5.74
C GLY A 69 6.01 9.90 6.29
N HIS A 70 6.57 10.14 7.47
CA HIS A 70 6.62 11.47 8.08
C HIS A 70 7.40 12.44 7.20
N SER A 71 8.63 12.10 6.84
CA SER A 71 9.47 12.94 6.00
C SER A 71 8.83 13.28 4.65
N LEU A 72 8.12 12.33 4.01
CA LEU A 72 7.42 12.66 2.77
C LEU A 72 6.31 13.69 3.00
N ARG A 73 5.54 13.57 4.09
CA ARG A 73 4.48 14.53 4.42
C ARG A 73 5.05 15.92 4.68
N ASP A 74 6.14 16.02 5.43
CA ASP A 74 6.83 17.31 5.68
C ASP A 74 7.22 17.99 4.36
N HIS A 75 7.84 17.24 3.43
CA HIS A 75 8.17 17.79 2.11
C HIS A 75 6.94 18.18 1.28
N LEU A 76 5.84 17.41 1.35
CA LEU A 76 4.62 17.78 0.64
C LEU A 76 4.01 19.06 1.20
N GLU A 77 4.05 19.24 2.52
CA GLU A 77 3.59 20.47 3.19
C GLU A 77 4.43 21.68 2.78
N GLU A 78 5.76 21.55 2.76
CA GLU A 78 6.70 22.58 2.27
C GLU A 78 6.41 22.99 0.81
N LEU A 79 5.90 22.06 0.00
CA LEU A 79 5.52 22.30 -1.40
C LEU A 79 4.09 22.81 -1.58
N GLY A 80 3.33 23.01 -0.49
CA GLY A 80 1.92 23.39 -0.56
C GLY A 80 1.02 22.30 -1.17
N LEU A 81 1.48 21.06 -1.21
CA LEU A 81 0.77 19.92 -1.77
C LEU A 81 0.00 19.17 -0.68
N SER A 82 -1.31 19.00 -0.88
CA SER A 82 -2.15 18.32 0.10
C SER A 82 -1.93 16.79 0.08
N TYR A 83 -1.77 16.21 1.27
CA TYR A 83 -1.78 14.76 1.48
C TYR A 83 -3.00 14.26 2.27
N GLY A 84 -4.03 15.10 2.38
CA GLY A 84 -5.21 14.87 3.23
C GLY A 84 -4.81 14.55 4.68
N GLU A 85 -5.59 13.68 5.33
CA GLU A 85 -5.37 13.28 6.73
C GLU A 85 -4.43 12.08 6.89
N SER A 86 -3.50 11.88 5.95
CA SER A 86 -2.64 10.71 5.98
C SER A 86 -1.66 10.73 7.15
N SER A 87 -1.70 9.69 7.97
CA SER A 87 -0.74 9.44 9.07
C SER A 87 0.07 8.14 8.88
N THR A 88 0.01 7.54 7.69
CA THR A 88 0.55 6.19 7.43
C THR A 88 1.62 6.19 6.33
N HIS A 89 2.16 5.01 5.99
CA HIS A 89 3.12 4.82 4.91
C HIS A 89 2.49 4.81 3.49
N ILE A 90 1.17 4.95 3.41
CA ILE A 90 0.45 5.23 2.17
C ILE A 90 0.10 6.71 2.21
N VAL A 91 0.84 7.52 1.48
CA VAL A 91 0.68 8.98 1.44
C VAL A 91 -0.03 9.34 0.13
N PRO A 92 -1.33 9.69 0.16
CA PRO A 92 -2.00 10.18 -1.04
C PRO A 92 -1.50 11.59 -1.33
N LEU A 93 -1.28 11.93 -2.60
CA LEU A 93 -1.07 13.30 -3.06
C LEU A 93 -2.36 13.75 -3.74
N ILE A 94 -3.12 14.63 -3.10
CA ILE A 94 -4.44 15.08 -3.56
C ILE A 94 -4.25 16.16 -4.64
N LEU A 95 -4.76 15.88 -5.84
CA LEU A 95 -4.57 16.72 -7.03
C LEU A 95 -5.88 17.26 -7.60
N GLY A 96 -7.01 16.81 -7.07
CA GLY A 96 -8.34 17.28 -7.46
C GLY A 96 -8.80 16.67 -8.79
N SER A 97 -8.30 17.20 -9.90
CA SER A 97 -8.75 16.81 -11.24
C SER A 97 -7.97 15.63 -11.82
N GLU A 98 -8.63 14.90 -12.70
CA GLU A 98 -8.06 13.78 -13.44
C GLU A 98 -6.90 14.21 -14.34
N GLU A 99 -7.04 15.36 -15.01
CA GLU A 99 -6.01 15.92 -15.88
C GLU A 99 -4.71 16.20 -15.12
N ILE A 100 -4.79 16.85 -13.95
CA ILE A 100 -3.62 17.13 -13.12
C ILE A 100 -3.00 15.82 -12.63
N ALA A 101 -3.81 14.86 -12.18
CA ALA A 101 -3.31 13.57 -11.71
C ALA A 101 -2.57 12.79 -12.80
N LEU A 102 -3.08 12.78 -14.04
CA LEU A 102 -2.41 12.15 -15.17
C LEU A 102 -1.14 12.87 -15.59
N ARG A 103 -1.12 14.21 -15.54
CA ARG A 103 0.08 15.02 -15.80
C ARG A 103 1.19 14.67 -14.82
N TYR A 104 0.87 14.61 -13.53
CA TYR A 104 1.80 14.23 -12.48
C TYR A 104 2.30 12.79 -12.65
N GLU A 105 1.41 11.82 -12.90
CA GLU A 105 1.79 10.43 -13.19
C GLU A 105 2.75 10.34 -14.40
N GLY A 106 2.44 11.06 -15.48
CA GLY A 106 3.26 11.10 -16.70
C GLY A 106 4.68 11.62 -16.44
N SER A 107 4.80 12.78 -15.79
CA SER A 107 6.09 13.40 -15.48
C SER A 107 6.93 12.55 -14.50
N LEU A 108 6.30 11.99 -13.46
CA LEU A 108 6.99 11.08 -12.54
C LEU A 108 7.47 9.81 -13.26
N ARG A 109 6.68 9.28 -14.19
CA ARG A 109 7.05 8.10 -14.98
C ARG A 109 8.26 8.35 -15.88
N GLU A 110 8.37 9.53 -16.50
CA GLU A 110 9.54 9.93 -17.29
C GLU A 110 10.83 9.96 -16.44
N ARG A 111 10.68 10.26 -15.14
CA ARG A 111 11.75 10.23 -14.14
C ARG A 111 11.95 8.86 -13.49
N ARG A 112 11.34 7.80 -14.05
CA ARG A 112 11.38 6.41 -13.54
C ARG A 112 10.76 6.25 -12.15
N ILE A 113 9.86 7.14 -11.76
CA ILE A 113 9.10 7.07 -10.52
C ILE A 113 7.70 6.57 -10.83
N PHE A 114 7.36 5.39 -10.31
CA PHE A 114 6.04 4.81 -10.53
C PHE A 114 5.05 5.25 -9.44
N ALA A 115 4.17 6.19 -9.78
CA ALA A 115 3.08 6.65 -8.94
C ALA A 115 1.79 6.76 -9.77
N ARG A 116 0.84 5.84 -9.55
CA ARG A 116 -0.38 5.76 -10.36
C ARG A 116 -1.43 6.77 -9.90
N ALA A 117 -2.09 7.42 -10.85
CA ALA A 117 -3.28 8.21 -10.60
C ALA A 117 -4.48 7.33 -10.24
N ILE A 118 -5.12 7.66 -9.12
CA ILE A 118 -6.42 7.13 -8.72
C ILE A 118 -7.47 8.18 -9.06
N ARG A 119 -8.47 7.75 -9.84
CA ARG A 119 -9.51 8.57 -10.45
C ARG A 119 -10.88 7.92 -10.24
N PRO A 120 -12.00 8.62 -10.52
CA PRO A 120 -13.32 7.98 -10.58
C PRO A 120 -13.33 6.71 -11.44
N PRO A 121 -14.11 5.67 -11.07
CA PRO A 121 -15.03 5.60 -9.92
C PRO A 121 -14.36 5.21 -8.59
N THR A 122 -13.02 5.08 -8.54
CA THR A 122 -12.31 4.61 -7.33
C THR A 122 -12.27 5.69 -6.23
N VAL A 123 -12.31 6.96 -6.61
CA VAL A 123 -12.44 8.12 -5.72
C VAL A 123 -13.53 9.04 -6.26
N PRO A 124 -14.14 9.90 -5.41
CA PRO A 124 -15.08 10.91 -5.87
C PRO A 124 -14.48 11.82 -6.96
N VAL A 125 -15.37 12.44 -7.75
CA VAL A 125 -15.00 13.54 -8.65
C VAL A 125 -14.32 14.64 -7.82
N ASP A 126 -13.33 15.31 -8.41
CA ASP A 126 -12.54 16.36 -7.77
C ASP A 126 -11.69 15.90 -6.56
N GLN A 127 -11.49 14.59 -6.41
CA GLN A 127 -10.58 14.02 -5.41
C GLN A 127 -9.55 13.05 -6.02
N CYS A 128 -9.19 13.27 -7.29
CA CYS A 128 -8.13 12.54 -7.95
C CYS A 128 -6.82 12.72 -7.20
N ARG A 129 -6.03 11.66 -7.14
CA ARG A 129 -4.82 11.62 -6.31
C ARG A 129 -3.78 10.65 -6.86
N LEU A 130 -2.51 10.90 -6.58
CA LEU A 130 -1.50 9.84 -6.67
C LEU A 130 -1.47 9.07 -5.35
N ARG A 131 -1.39 7.73 -5.40
CA ARG A 131 -1.22 6.91 -4.18
C ARG A 131 0.24 6.52 -4.02
N LEU A 132 0.98 7.29 -3.23
CA LEU A 132 2.39 7.02 -2.93
C LEU A 132 2.48 5.95 -1.84
N SER A 133 2.82 4.72 -2.22
CA SER A 133 2.97 3.59 -1.30
C SER A 133 4.44 3.35 -1.01
N LEU A 134 4.90 3.79 0.16
CA LEU A 134 6.29 3.68 0.54
C LEU A 134 6.64 2.24 0.96
N ASN A 135 7.92 1.89 0.80
CA ASN A 135 8.50 0.68 1.36
C ASN A 135 9.82 1.01 2.07
N SER A 136 10.23 0.16 3.03
CA SER A 136 11.40 0.45 3.87
C SER A 136 12.73 0.48 3.13
N ASN A 137 12.78 0.02 1.87
CA ASN A 137 14.02 -0.06 1.09
C ASN A 137 14.27 1.21 0.25
N ILE A 138 13.34 2.16 0.24
CA ILE A 138 13.57 3.48 -0.38
C ILE A 138 14.77 4.13 0.31
N ALA A 139 15.81 4.45 -0.46
CA ALA A 139 17.07 4.97 0.08
C ALA A 139 16.91 6.41 0.59
N ASN A 140 16.36 7.29 -0.25
CA ASN A 140 16.01 8.67 0.04
C ASN A 140 14.75 9.08 -0.77
N LEU A 141 14.14 10.19 -0.39
CA LEU A 141 12.95 10.75 -1.05
C LEU A 141 13.29 11.85 -2.06
N GLU A 142 14.56 12.23 -2.17
CA GLU A 142 15.02 13.40 -2.93
C GLU A 142 14.61 13.36 -4.41
N PRO A 143 14.72 12.22 -5.15
CA PRO A 143 14.26 12.16 -6.54
C PRO A 143 12.77 12.43 -6.70
N LEU A 144 11.95 11.96 -5.75
CA LEU A 144 10.51 12.21 -5.75
C LEU A 144 10.21 13.67 -5.41
N VAL A 145 10.81 14.20 -4.37
CA VAL A 145 10.59 15.58 -3.92
C VAL A 145 11.04 16.58 -4.98
N SER A 146 12.20 16.35 -5.60
CA SER A 146 12.74 17.17 -6.70
C SER A 146 11.81 17.14 -7.91
N ALA A 147 11.30 15.97 -8.30
CA ALA A 147 10.33 15.85 -9.38
C ALA A 147 9.01 16.57 -9.08
N LEU A 148 8.52 16.52 -7.85
CA LEU A 148 7.31 17.23 -7.44
C LEU A 148 7.52 18.75 -7.41
N LYS A 149 8.69 19.22 -6.98
CA LYS A 149 9.07 20.65 -6.97
C LYS A 149 8.95 21.31 -8.34
N GLU A 150 9.26 20.59 -9.42
CA GLU A 150 9.15 21.12 -10.78
C GLU A 150 7.71 21.16 -11.32
N LEU A 151 6.76 20.52 -10.62
CA LEU A 151 5.35 20.37 -11.06
C LEU A 151 4.37 21.27 -10.29
N VAL A 152 4.87 21.94 -9.25
CA VAL A 152 4.16 22.96 -8.46
C VAL A 152 4.36 24.32 -9.12
#